data_AF-A0A958PET7-F1
#
_entry.id   AF-A0A958PET7-F1
#
_cell.length_a   1.000
_cell.length_b   1.000
_cell.length_c   1.000
_cell.angle_alpha   90.00
_cell.angle_beta   90.00
_cell.angle_gamma   90.00
#
_symmetry.space_group_name_H-M   'P 1'
#
loop_
_entity.id
_entity.type
_entity.pdbx_description
1 polymer ?
#
loop_
_entity_poly.entity_id
_entity_poly.type
_entity_poly.pdbx_seq_one_letter_code
_entity_poly.pdbx_strand_id
1 'polypeptide(L)'
;MAHYCSDNKDVFYLMDQEHKFVHKLYELFKSILTALKAESNPPKEDLKKMLKLLHLYGDVYHHGKEEQILFPEADKNGIVGKQGGPHCSLFFGKYLQNDHLPKIKALSKKYPTILPYKASKDAQALLDKNSPLCIPLNEHEVSYYANQIMKEELKKGDSWSKAYFLKAADIYLQMLADHIKKEDECLLVVLQKNFSEKTKLYLYDLFEEFNHRHEDILHQAKDIFIDLQARY
;
A
#
# COMPACT_ATOMS: atom_id res chain seq x y z
N MET A 1 -10.89 -34.22 -21.58
CA MET A 1 -11.76 -33.05 -21.83
C MET A 1 -11.37 -31.98 -20.83
N ALA A 2 -10.58 -30.99 -21.28
CA ALA A 2 -10.22 -29.85 -20.45
C ALA A 2 -11.40 -28.87 -20.46
N HIS A 3 -12.02 -28.66 -19.32
CA HIS A 3 -12.96 -27.55 -19.13
C HIS A 3 -12.16 -26.25 -19.14
N TYR A 4 -12.02 -25.64 -20.32
CA TYR A 4 -11.75 -24.21 -20.44
C TYR A 4 -13.01 -23.49 -19.94
N CYS A 5 -13.00 -23.08 -18.68
CA CYS A 5 -14.02 -22.20 -18.12
C CYS A 5 -13.64 -20.75 -18.48
N SER A 6 -14.53 -20.06 -19.18
CA SER A 6 -14.38 -18.69 -19.66
C SER A 6 -14.64 -17.62 -18.57
N ASP A 7 -14.38 -17.93 -17.30
CA ASP A 7 -14.56 -17.03 -16.14
C ASP A 7 -13.23 -16.90 -15.37
N ASN A 8 -12.15 -16.52 -16.07
CA ASN A 8 -10.77 -16.44 -15.56
C ASN A 8 -10.61 -15.44 -14.38
N LYS A 9 -10.88 -15.89 -13.15
CA LYS A 9 -10.42 -15.23 -11.92
C LYS A 9 -9.11 -15.86 -11.49
N ASP A 10 -8.03 -15.10 -11.56
CA ASP A 10 -6.70 -15.47 -11.07
C ASP A 10 -6.23 -14.47 -9.99
N VAL A 11 -5.01 -14.63 -9.47
CA VAL A 11 -4.47 -13.72 -8.44
C VAL A 11 -4.48 -12.24 -8.89
N PHE A 12 -4.34 -11.97 -10.19
CA PHE A 12 -4.36 -10.60 -10.72
C PHE A 12 -5.77 -10.02 -10.78
N TYR A 13 -6.79 -10.85 -10.97
CA TYR A 13 -8.18 -10.43 -10.74
C TYR A 13 -8.38 -9.95 -9.29
N LEU A 14 -7.87 -10.68 -8.29
CA LEU A 14 -7.97 -10.27 -6.89
C LEU A 14 -7.24 -8.94 -6.62
N MET A 15 -5.99 -8.81 -7.11
CA MET A 15 -5.23 -7.56 -6.99
C MET A 15 -5.95 -6.37 -7.63
N ASP A 16 -6.52 -6.54 -8.83
CA ASP A 16 -7.31 -5.49 -9.49
C ASP A 16 -8.53 -5.06 -8.66
N GLN A 17 -9.23 -6.01 -8.00
CA GLN A 17 -10.33 -5.65 -7.08
C GLN A 17 -9.83 -4.87 -5.87
N GLU A 18 -8.65 -5.22 -5.34
CA GLU A 18 -8.05 -4.52 -4.21
C GLU A 18 -7.59 -3.12 -4.61
N HIS A 19 -6.91 -2.94 -5.74
CA HIS A 19 -6.48 -1.63 -6.23
C HIS A 19 -7.66 -0.72 -6.52
N LYS A 20 -8.78 -1.25 -7.03
CA LYS A 20 -10.04 -0.49 -7.13
C LYS A 20 -10.53 0.03 -5.78
N PHE A 21 -10.34 -0.72 -4.70
CA PHE A 21 -10.65 -0.23 -3.36
C PHE A 21 -9.58 0.74 -2.84
N VAL A 22 -8.29 0.49 -3.07
CA VAL A 22 -7.20 1.43 -2.73
C VAL A 22 -7.42 2.79 -3.39
N HIS A 23 -7.88 2.82 -4.65
CA HIS A 23 -8.27 4.07 -5.32
C HIS A 23 -9.41 4.80 -4.60
N LYS A 24 -10.41 4.07 -4.10
CA LYS A 24 -11.49 4.67 -3.29
C LYS A 24 -10.97 5.20 -1.96
N LEU A 25 -10.04 4.47 -1.32
CA LEU A 25 -9.36 4.94 -0.10
C LEU A 25 -8.56 6.22 -0.36
N TYR A 26 -7.85 6.28 -1.48
CA TYR A 26 -7.09 7.45 -1.89
C TYR A 26 -7.99 8.68 -2.06
N GLU A 27 -9.10 8.56 -2.79
CA GLU A 27 -10.02 9.69 -2.99
C GLU A 27 -10.74 10.08 -1.69
N LEU A 28 -11.14 9.12 -0.84
CA LEU A 28 -11.70 9.41 0.47
C LEU A 28 -10.71 10.17 1.36
N PHE A 29 -9.47 9.70 1.44
CA PHE A 29 -8.44 10.36 2.24
C PHE A 29 -8.17 11.78 1.71
N LYS A 30 -8.09 11.95 0.40
CA LYS A 30 -7.95 13.24 -0.25
C LYS A 30 -9.14 14.18 0.02
N SER A 31 -10.37 13.69 0.06
CA SER A 31 -11.57 14.48 0.44
C SER A 31 -11.44 14.97 1.89
N ILE A 32 -11.09 14.08 2.82
CA ILE A 32 -10.86 14.41 4.23
C ILE A 32 -9.74 15.45 4.40
N LEU A 33 -8.63 15.30 3.67
CA LEU A 33 -7.53 16.28 3.71
C LEU A 33 -7.92 17.62 3.08
N THR A 34 -8.81 17.62 2.08
CA THR A 34 -9.34 18.86 1.49
C THR A 34 -10.20 19.61 2.50
N ALA A 35 -11.10 18.90 3.19
CA ALA A 35 -11.86 19.46 4.31
C ALA A 35 -10.92 19.93 5.43
N LEU A 36 -9.86 19.16 5.74
CA LEU A 36 -8.87 19.59 6.72
C LEU A 36 -8.13 20.85 6.27
N LYS A 37 -7.75 20.99 5.00
CA LYS A 37 -7.08 22.21 4.50
C LYS A 37 -8.01 23.42 4.51
N ALA A 38 -9.30 23.21 4.24
CA ALA A 38 -10.34 24.20 4.46
C ALA A 38 -10.53 24.48 5.96
N GLU A 39 -11.23 25.56 6.30
CA GLU A 39 -11.58 25.89 7.69
C GLU A 39 -12.71 25.00 8.25
N SER A 40 -13.15 23.98 7.50
CA SER A 40 -14.20 23.03 7.93
C SER A 40 -13.74 22.07 9.02
N ASN A 41 -12.43 21.95 9.29
CA ASN A 41 -11.83 21.27 10.44
C ASN A 41 -12.54 19.95 10.82
N PRO A 42 -12.35 18.87 10.02
CA PRO A 42 -12.99 17.59 10.27
C PRO A 42 -12.70 17.07 11.68
N PRO A 43 -13.62 16.32 12.31
CA PRO A 43 -13.40 15.76 13.63
C PRO A 43 -12.09 14.97 13.69
N LYS A 44 -11.27 15.19 14.73
CA LYS A 44 -10.03 14.41 14.94
C LYS A 44 -10.29 12.90 14.96
N GLU A 45 -11.49 12.49 15.37
CA GLU A 45 -11.90 11.09 15.35
C GLU A 45 -11.99 10.52 13.93
N ASP A 46 -12.42 11.33 12.95
CA ASP A 46 -12.45 10.89 11.55
C ASP A 46 -11.06 10.75 10.98
N LEU A 47 -10.14 11.65 11.36
CA LEU A 47 -8.73 11.51 11.03
C LEU A 47 -8.17 10.21 11.61
N LYS A 48 -8.44 9.89 12.88
CA LYS A 48 -8.01 8.63 13.50
C LYS A 48 -8.60 7.40 12.80
N LYS A 49 -9.90 7.43 12.48
CA LYS A 49 -10.57 6.37 11.71
C LYS A 49 -9.91 6.18 10.36
N MET A 50 -9.62 7.27 9.63
CA MET A 50 -8.93 7.21 8.35
C MET A 50 -7.54 6.59 8.47
N LEU A 51 -6.74 6.99 9.47
CA LEU A 51 -5.42 6.40 9.71
C LEU A 51 -5.48 4.91 10.11
N LYS A 52 -6.54 4.52 10.83
CA LYS A 52 -6.82 3.12 11.15
C LYS A 52 -7.18 2.35 9.87
N LEU A 53 -7.99 2.93 8.99
CA LEU A 53 -8.36 2.33 7.71
C LEU A 53 -7.16 2.13 6.79
N LEU A 54 -6.31 3.15 6.62
CA LEU A 54 -5.06 3.03 5.86
C LEU A 54 -4.17 1.91 6.39
N HIS A 55 -4.10 1.77 7.72
CA HIS A 55 -3.33 0.70 8.35
C HIS A 55 -3.91 -0.69 8.10
N LEU A 56 -5.20 -0.88 8.38
CA LEU A 56 -5.85 -2.18 8.28
C LEU A 56 -5.90 -2.68 6.83
N TYR A 57 -6.32 -1.81 5.91
CA TYR A 57 -6.48 -2.21 4.52
C TYR A 57 -5.18 -2.13 3.74
N GLY A 58 -4.50 -0.98 3.78
CA GLY A 58 -3.26 -0.76 3.02
C GLY A 58 -2.10 -1.58 3.57
N ASP A 59 -1.70 -1.30 4.81
CA ASP A 59 -0.49 -1.90 5.37
C ASP A 59 -0.66 -3.40 5.70
N VAL A 60 -1.74 -3.78 6.39
CA VAL A 60 -1.88 -5.16 6.92
C VAL A 60 -2.47 -6.12 5.87
N TYR A 61 -3.55 -5.73 5.20
CA TYR A 61 -4.27 -6.62 4.30
C TYR A 61 -3.67 -6.67 2.89
N HIS A 62 -3.49 -5.51 2.26
CA HIS A 62 -3.07 -5.40 0.88
C HIS A 62 -1.56 -5.62 0.72
N HIS A 63 -0.72 -4.73 1.29
CA HIS A 63 0.74 -4.90 1.26
C HIS A 63 1.16 -6.22 1.93
N GLY A 64 0.41 -6.70 2.93
CA GLY A 64 0.65 -8.00 3.55
C GLY A 64 0.70 -9.16 2.55
N LYS A 65 -0.18 -9.18 1.55
CA LYS A 65 -0.17 -10.19 0.48
C LYS A 65 1.00 -10.01 -0.47
N GLU A 66 1.34 -8.78 -0.78
CA GLU A 66 2.46 -8.49 -1.65
C GLU A 66 3.77 -8.91 -1.01
N GLU A 67 4.02 -8.46 0.21
CA GLU A 67 5.23 -8.70 0.98
C GLU A 67 5.43 -10.16 1.39
N GLN A 68 4.36 -10.90 1.64
CA GLN A 68 4.43 -12.29 2.12
C GLN A 68 4.24 -13.33 1.03
N ILE A 69 3.59 -12.97 -0.09
CA ILE A 69 3.17 -13.95 -1.11
C ILE A 69 3.65 -13.53 -2.51
N LEU A 70 3.17 -12.40 -3.03
CA LEU A 70 3.36 -12.05 -4.44
C LEU A 70 4.81 -11.69 -4.77
N PHE A 71 5.44 -10.82 -3.98
CA PHE A 71 6.82 -10.37 -4.21
C PHE A 71 7.83 -11.51 -4.03
N PRO A 72 7.76 -12.35 -2.97
CA PRO A 72 8.62 -13.51 -2.86
C PRO A 72 8.49 -14.48 -4.04
N GLU A 73 7.28 -14.75 -4.53
CA GLU A 73 7.09 -15.66 -5.66
C GLU A 73 7.57 -15.03 -6.98
N ALA A 74 7.39 -13.73 -7.17
CA ALA A 74 7.89 -12.99 -8.33
C ALA A 74 9.42 -13.05 -8.42
N ASP A 75 10.10 -12.87 -7.29
CA ASP A 75 11.56 -12.96 -7.20
C ASP A 75 12.06 -14.40 -7.41
N LYS A 76 11.42 -15.39 -6.78
CA LYS A 76 11.75 -16.82 -6.95
C LYS A 76 11.64 -17.29 -8.40
N ASN A 77 10.67 -16.77 -9.16
CA ASN A 77 10.52 -17.05 -10.59
C ASN A 77 11.46 -16.21 -11.48
N GLY A 78 12.23 -15.28 -10.90
CA GLY A 78 13.19 -14.43 -11.59
C GLY A 78 12.54 -13.48 -12.61
N ILE A 79 11.27 -13.14 -12.40
CA ILE A 79 10.51 -12.26 -13.31
C ILE A 79 11.03 -10.83 -13.18
N VAL A 80 11.19 -10.38 -11.93
CA VAL A 80 11.80 -9.10 -11.61
C VAL A 80 13.30 -9.17 -11.89
N GLY A 81 13.84 -8.24 -12.68
CA GLY A 81 15.23 -8.27 -13.16
C GLY A 81 15.40 -8.68 -14.63
N LYS A 82 14.63 -9.68 -15.11
CA LYS A 82 14.73 -10.15 -16.51
C LYS A 82 13.73 -9.49 -17.46
N GLN A 83 12.53 -9.17 -16.96
CA GLN A 83 11.39 -8.76 -17.79
C GLN A 83 11.00 -7.29 -17.59
N GLY A 84 11.87 -6.50 -16.95
CA GLY A 84 11.70 -5.05 -16.86
C GLY A 84 10.60 -4.56 -15.91
N GLY A 85 10.11 -5.32 -14.92
CA GLY A 85 9.12 -4.86 -13.92
C GLY A 85 9.57 -3.62 -13.11
N PRO A 86 10.06 -3.74 -11.86
CA PRO A 86 10.57 -2.59 -11.10
C PRO A 86 11.79 -1.87 -11.74
N HIS A 87 12.30 -2.39 -12.86
CA HIS A 87 13.37 -1.80 -13.66
C HIS A 87 12.90 -1.13 -14.96
N CYS A 88 11.60 -1.10 -15.29
CA CYS A 88 11.14 -0.38 -16.49
C CYS A 88 11.41 1.12 -16.33
N SER A 89 11.57 1.83 -17.45
CA SER A 89 11.76 3.28 -17.46
C SER A 89 10.64 4.03 -16.74
N LEU A 90 9.39 3.53 -16.78
CA LEU A 90 8.28 4.11 -16.02
C LEU A 90 8.51 3.98 -14.51
N PHE A 91 8.77 2.76 -14.03
CA PHE A 91 8.91 2.46 -12.60
C PHE A 91 10.13 3.15 -12.01
N PHE A 92 11.28 2.99 -12.67
CA PHE A 92 12.55 3.56 -12.23
C PHE A 92 12.58 5.08 -12.38
N GLY A 93 12.01 5.62 -13.46
CA GLY A 93 11.91 7.07 -13.67
C GLY A 93 11.08 7.76 -12.59
N LYS A 94 9.92 7.20 -12.26
CA LYS A 94 9.09 7.70 -11.15
C LYS A 94 9.79 7.57 -9.80
N TYR A 95 10.43 6.43 -9.53
CA TYR A 95 11.20 6.25 -8.30
C TYR A 95 12.30 7.29 -8.12
N LEU A 96 13.10 7.56 -9.16
CA LEU A 96 14.17 8.55 -9.09
C LEU A 96 13.65 9.99 -8.93
N GLN A 97 12.53 10.33 -9.57
CA GLN A 97 11.94 11.66 -9.48
C GLN A 97 11.27 11.91 -8.12
N ASN A 98 10.61 10.88 -7.59
CA ASN A 98 9.72 10.96 -6.44
C ASN A 98 10.11 9.99 -5.31
N ASP A 99 11.41 9.84 -5.02
CA ASP A 99 11.83 9.10 -3.83
C ASP A 99 11.44 9.87 -2.56
N HIS A 100 10.38 9.39 -1.92
CA HIS A 100 9.82 9.97 -0.71
C HIS A 100 10.47 9.43 0.58
N LEU A 101 11.23 8.32 0.49
CA LEU A 101 11.75 7.64 1.67
C LEU A 101 12.74 8.48 2.49
N PRO A 102 13.74 9.16 1.90
CA PRO A 102 14.63 10.03 2.65
C PRO A 102 13.88 11.18 3.34
N LYS A 103 12.87 11.75 2.67
CA LYS A 103 12.09 12.89 3.17
C LYS A 103 11.27 12.50 4.39
N ILE A 104 10.56 11.37 4.33
CA ILE A 104 9.71 10.92 5.44
C ILE A 104 10.55 10.40 6.62
N LYS A 105 11.69 9.74 6.36
CA LYS A 105 12.65 9.34 7.41
C LYS A 105 13.27 10.53 8.12
N ALA A 106 13.57 11.62 7.39
CA ALA A 106 14.05 12.84 8.02
C ALA A 106 12.96 13.49 8.91
N LEU A 107 11.70 13.44 8.47
CA LEU A 107 10.57 13.95 9.24
C LEU A 107 10.28 13.10 10.49
N SER A 108 10.38 11.77 10.39
CA SER A 108 10.09 10.85 11.49
C SER A 108 11.06 11.00 12.67
N LYS A 109 12.29 11.50 12.44
CA LYS A 109 13.27 11.80 13.51
C LYS A 109 12.75 12.78 14.57
N LYS A 110 11.73 13.59 14.26
CA LYS A 110 11.07 14.48 15.23
C LYS A 110 10.21 13.72 16.26
N TYR A 111 9.90 12.46 15.98
CA TYR A 111 8.98 11.62 16.76
C TYR A 111 9.73 10.41 17.30
N PRO A 112 10.41 10.51 18.45
CA PRO A 112 11.24 9.43 18.98
C PRO A 112 10.44 8.18 19.40
N THR A 113 9.12 8.30 19.51
CA THR A 113 8.17 7.21 19.79
C THR A 113 7.87 6.34 18.58
N ILE A 114 8.19 6.79 17.35
CA ILE A 114 7.94 6.01 16.13
C ILE A 114 8.99 4.89 16.05
N LEU A 115 8.51 3.66 16.09
CA LEU A 115 9.35 2.47 15.90
C LEU A 115 9.77 2.35 14.43
N PRO A 116 10.97 1.79 14.15
CA PRO A 116 11.38 1.47 12.79
C PRO A 116 10.34 0.59 12.08
N TYR A 117 10.16 0.81 10.78
CA TYR A 117 9.40 -0.10 9.93
C TYR A 117 10.01 -1.50 9.99
N LYS A 118 9.16 -2.51 10.03
CA LYS A 118 9.56 -3.91 10.10
C LYS A 118 8.84 -4.68 8.99
N ALA A 119 9.59 -4.98 7.94
CA ALA A 119 9.12 -5.81 6.83
C ALA A 119 8.76 -7.23 7.31
N SER A 120 7.93 -7.93 6.53
CA SER A 120 7.73 -9.37 6.70
C SER A 120 9.07 -10.12 6.60
N LYS A 121 9.14 -11.37 7.09
CA LYS A 121 10.37 -12.18 6.96
C LYS A 121 10.77 -12.34 5.48
N ASP A 122 9.80 -12.55 4.62
CA ASP A 122 10.03 -12.77 3.19
C ASP A 122 10.41 -11.46 2.48
N ALA A 123 9.77 -10.34 2.83
CA ALA A 123 10.15 -9.03 2.34
C ALA A 123 11.55 -8.61 2.84
N GLN A 124 11.92 -8.93 4.08
CA GLN A 124 13.27 -8.68 4.58
C GLN A 124 14.32 -9.44 3.77
N ALA A 125 14.04 -10.70 3.38
CA ALA A 125 14.94 -11.46 2.51
C ALA A 125 15.10 -10.83 1.12
N LEU A 126 14.09 -10.12 0.61
CA LEU A 126 14.18 -9.32 -0.63
C LEU A 126 15.07 -8.09 -0.46
N LEU A 127 14.92 -7.38 0.68
CA LEU A 127 15.75 -6.23 1.05
C LEU A 127 17.22 -6.63 1.19
N ASP A 128 17.51 -7.70 1.93
CA ASP A 128 18.88 -8.13 2.25
C ASP A 128 19.71 -8.47 1.01
N LYS A 129 19.07 -8.94 -0.07
CA LYS A 129 19.73 -9.26 -1.34
C LYS A 129 19.67 -8.16 -2.39
N ASN A 130 19.15 -6.98 -2.05
CA ASN A 130 18.93 -5.86 -2.99
C ASN A 130 18.08 -6.26 -4.19
N SER A 131 16.99 -7.00 -3.96
CA SER A 131 16.03 -7.35 -5.01
C SER A 131 15.47 -6.08 -5.65
N PRO A 132 15.09 -6.09 -6.95
CA PRO A 132 14.42 -4.95 -7.57
C PRO A 132 13.11 -4.57 -6.88
N LEU A 133 12.49 -5.53 -6.20
CA LEU A 133 11.30 -5.33 -5.39
C LEU A 133 11.56 -4.50 -4.11
N CYS A 134 12.81 -4.14 -3.80
CA CYS A 134 13.09 -3.14 -2.77
C CYS A 134 12.43 -1.79 -3.06
N ILE A 135 12.17 -1.47 -4.34
CA ILE A 135 11.55 -0.19 -4.70
C ILE A 135 10.10 -0.07 -4.18
N PRO A 136 9.16 -0.98 -4.52
CA PRO A 136 7.82 -0.95 -3.92
C PRO A 136 7.87 -1.17 -2.39
N LEU A 137 8.77 -2.02 -1.88
CA LEU A 137 8.93 -2.19 -0.42
C LEU A 137 9.33 -0.89 0.30
N ASN A 138 10.21 -0.09 -0.29
CA ASN A 138 10.57 1.23 0.24
C ASN A 138 9.37 2.19 0.27
N GLU A 139 8.41 2.03 -0.64
CA GLU A 139 7.19 2.82 -0.68
C GLU A 139 6.19 2.37 0.39
N HIS A 140 6.13 1.08 0.71
CA HIS A 140 5.41 0.58 1.88
C HIS A 140 6.02 1.14 3.17
N GLU A 141 7.36 1.26 3.23
CA GLU A 141 8.02 1.92 4.37
C GLU A 141 7.63 3.42 4.46
N VAL A 142 7.46 4.10 3.31
CA VAL A 142 6.95 5.49 3.28
C VAL A 142 5.53 5.56 3.83
N SER A 143 4.63 4.66 3.41
CA SER A 143 3.23 4.63 3.88
C SER A 143 3.19 4.50 5.40
N TYR A 144 4.00 3.59 5.95
CA TYR A 144 4.14 3.36 7.38
C TYR A 144 4.57 4.63 8.12
N TYR A 145 5.71 5.25 7.77
CA TYR A 145 6.17 6.43 8.51
C TYR A 145 5.21 7.60 8.44
N ALA A 146 4.61 7.84 7.26
CA ALA A 146 3.62 8.91 7.13
C ALA A 146 2.40 8.66 8.02
N ASN A 147 1.88 7.42 8.05
CA ASN A 147 0.79 7.04 8.95
C ASN A 147 1.16 7.23 10.43
N GLN A 148 2.37 6.83 10.83
CA GLN A 148 2.83 6.98 12.22
C GLN A 148 3.01 8.45 12.62
N ILE A 149 3.57 9.30 11.75
CA ILE A 149 3.71 10.74 12.01
C ILE A 149 2.32 11.38 12.21
N MET A 150 1.37 11.05 11.33
CA MET A 150 0.00 11.54 11.45
C MET A 150 -0.67 11.07 12.76
N LYS A 151 -0.47 9.81 13.16
CA LYS A 151 -0.95 9.28 14.45
C LYS A 151 -0.32 10.01 15.64
N GLU A 152 1.00 10.23 15.62
CA GLU A 152 1.69 10.95 16.69
C GLU A 152 1.25 12.41 16.81
N GLU A 153 0.94 13.07 15.69
CA GLU A 153 0.32 14.41 15.75
C GLU A 153 -1.05 14.36 16.44
N LEU A 154 -1.92 13.43 16.07
CA LEU A 154 -3.25 13.33 16.70
C LEU A 154 -3.19 12.97 18.20
N LYS A 155 -2.15 12.26 18.65
CA LYS A 155 -1.94 11.95 20.08
C LYS A 155 -1.63 13.18 20.94
N LYS A 156 -1.16 14.28 20.35
CA LYS A 156 -0.85 15.53 21.06
C LYS A 156 -2.08 16.33 21.50
N GLY A 157 -3.30 15.85 21.21
CA GLY A 157 -4.53 16.53 21.57
C GLY A 157 -4.62 17.89 20.91
N ASP A 158 -4.79 18.95 21.70
CA ASP A 158 -4.95 20.32 21.18
C ASP A 158 -3.63 20.96 20.76
N SER A 159 -2.49 20.37 21.17
CA SER A 159 -1.16 20.82 20.77
C SER A 159 -0.67 20.20 19.45
N TRP A 160 -1.52 19.46 18.74
CA TRP A 160 -1.16 18.91 17.44
C TRP A 160 -0.84 20.01 16.42
N SER A 161 0.08 19.72 15.51
CA SER A 161 0.40 20.60 14.41
C SER A 161 -0.25 20.10 13.12
N LYS A 162 -1.32 20.78 12.72
CA LYS A 162 -1.98 20.60 11.42
C LYS A 162 -0.99 20.65 10.25
N ALA A 163 0.02 21.52 10.31
CA ALA A 163 1.06 21.62 9.28
C ALA A 163 1.92 20.35 9.16
N TYR A 164 2.33 19.74 10.28
CA TYR A 164 3.10 18.49 10.25
C TYR A 164 2.24 17.29 9.82
N PHE A 165 0.97 17.25 10.26
CA PHE A 165 0.01 16.25 9.81
C PHE A 165 -0.16 16.32 8.29
N LEU A 166 -0.49 17.51 7.76
CA LEU A 166 -0.69 17.73 6.32
C LEU A 166 0.57 17.43 5.52
N LYS A 167 1.76 17.78 6.03
CA LYS A 167 3.03 17.46 5.35
C LYS A 167 3.24 15.95 5.20
N ALA A 168 2.96 15.16 6.23
CA ALA A 168 3.06 13.70 6.15
C ALA A 168 1.97 13.12 5.24
N ALA A 169 0.74 13.65 5.31
CA ALA A 169 -0.38 13.23 4.49
C ALA A 169 -0.16 13.52 2.99
N ASP A 170 0.41 14.67 2.65
CA ASP A 170 0.73 15.05 1.27
C ASP A 170 1.83 14.16 0.69
N ILE A 171 2.83 13.77 1.49
CA ILE A 171 3.85 12.78 1.09
C ILE A 171 3.18 11.42 0.84
N TYR A 172 2.28 10.99 1.73
CA TYR A 172 1.54 9.74 1.57
C TYR A 172 0.74 9.71 0.27
N LEU A 173 -0.07 10.74 -0.02
CA LEU A 173 -0.89 10.78 -1.22
C LEU A 173 -0.06 10.83 -2.51
N GLN A 174 1.03 11.63 -2.54
CA GLN A 174 1.92 11.68 -3.70
C GLN A 174 2.56 10.32 -3.98
N MET A 175 3.10 9.68 -2.94
CA MET A 175 3.67 8.34 -3.05
C MET A 175 2.61 7.34 -3.52
N LEU A 176 1.44 7.30 -2.87
CA LEU A 176 0.41 6.31 -3.18
C LEU A 176 -0.09 6.41 -4.62
N ALA A 177 -0.25 7.63 -5.15
CA ALA A 177 -0.67 7.83 -6.54
C ALA A 177 0.36 7.27 -7.54
N ASP A 178 1.64 7.45 -7.27
CA ASP A 178 2.70 6.89 -8.11
C ASP A 178 2.86 5.38 -7.92
N HIS A 179 2.74 4.90 -6.69
CA HIS A 179 2.82 3.50 -6.31
C HIS A 179 1.77 2.66 -7.07
N ILE A 180 0.48 3.00 -6.94
CA ILE A 180 -0.62 2.29 -7.63
C ILE A 180 -0.38 2.28 -9.15
N LYS A 181 -0.04 3.44 -9.74
CA LYS A 181 0.21 3.55 -11.18
C LYS A 181 1.36 2.66 -11.64
N LYS A 182 2.46 2.62 -10.89
CA LYS A 182 3.62 1.79 -11.23
C LYS A 182 3.30 0.29 -11.15
N GLU A 183 2.45 -0.10 -10.21
CA GLU A 183 2.04 -1.48 -10.07
C GLU A 183 1.06 -1.91 -11.14
N ASP A 184 -0.02 -1.15 -11.33
CA ASP A 184 -1.05 -1.42 -12.33
C ASP A 184 -0.53 -1.40 -13.76
N GLU A 185 0.32 -0.43 -14.10
CA GLU A 185 0.75 -0.22 -15.48
C GLU A 185 2.05 -0.94 -15.83
N CYS A 186 2.86 -1.35 -14.85
CA CYS A 186 4.13 -2.03 -15.11
C CYS A 186 4.29 -3.33 -14.31
N LEU A 187 4.37 -3.29 -12.97
CA LEU A 187 4.72 -4.48 -12.19
C LEU A 187 3.73 -5.63 -12.40
N LEU A 188 2.45 -5.42 -12.11
CA LEU A 188 1.43 -6.47 -12.19
C LEU A 188 1.25 -6.97 -13.63
N VAL A 189 1.36 -6.10 -14.64
CA VAL A 189 1.33 -6.49 -16.05
C VAL A 189 2.50 -7.43 -16.39
N VAL A 190 3.71 -7.11 -15.91
CA VAL A 190 4.89 -7.95 -16.13
C VAL A 190 4.73 -9.29 -15.40
N LEU A 191 4.26 -9.29 -14.15
CA LEU A 191 4.02 -10.51 -13.39
C LEU A 191 2.95 -11.39 -14.05
N GLN A 192 1.81 -10.82 -14.45
CA GLN A 192 0.71 -11.54 -15.09
C GLN A 192 1.11 -12.20 -16.41
N LYS A 193 1.94 -11.53 -17.20
CA LYS A 193 2.44 -12.06 -18.48
C LYS A 193 3.45 -13.19 -18.32
N ASN A 194 4.21 -13.20 -17.22
CA ASN A 194 5.37 -14.09 -17.07
C ASN A 194 5.14 -15.24 -16.07
N PHE A 195 4.14 -15.15 -15.19
CA PHE A 195 3.75 -16.31 -14.40
C PHE A 195 3.04 -17.35 -15.26
N SER A 196 3.36 -18.63 -15.02
CA SER A 196 2.60 -19.74 -15.60
C SER A 196 1.20 -19.82 -14.98
N GLU A 197 0.23 -20.38 -15.70
CA GLU A 197 -1.13 -20.59 -15.19
C GLU A 197 -1.15 -21.38 -13.88
N LYS A 198 -0.28 -22.38 -13.73
CA LYS A 198 -0.12 -23.12 -12.46
C LYS A 198 0.28 -22.21 -11.30
N THR A 199 1.18 -21.25 -11.56
CA THR A 199 1.64 -20.32 -10.52
C THR A 199 0.55 -19.31 -10.18
N LYS A 200 -0.21 -18.83 -11.16
CA LYS A 200 -1.34 -17.93 -10.94
C LYS A 200 -2.43 -18.57 -10.09
N LEU A 201 -2.77 -19.84 -10.34
CA LEU A 201 -3.74 -20.59 -9.53
C LEU A 201 -3.20 -20.84 -8.11
N TYR A 202 -1.94 -21.23 -7.97
CA TYR A 202 -1.31 -21.39 -6.65
C TYR A 202 -1.34 -20.09 -5.83
N LEU A 203 -1.01 -18.96 -6.45
CA LEU A 203 -1.06 -17.65 -5.80
C LEU A 203 -2.48 -17.23 -5.44
N TYR A 204 -3.47 -17.57 -6.28
CA TYR A 204 -4.88 -17.33 -5.98
C TYR A 204 -5.31 -18.05 -4.71
N ASP A 205 -4.98 -19.34 -4.57
CA ASP A 205 -5.30 -20.12 -3.37
C ASP A 205 -4.66 -19.53 -2.10
N LEU A 206 -3.38 -19.13 -2.19
CA LEU A 206 -2.70 -18.47 -1.06
C LEU A 206 -3.33 -17.11 -0.69
N PHE A 207 -3.82 -16.36 -1.67
CA PHE A 207 -4.51 -15.10 -1.44
C PHE A 207 -5.86 -15.33 -0.75
N GLU A 208 -6.61 -16.34 -1.15
CA GLU A 208 -7.87 -16.70 -0.51
C GLU A 208 -7.65 -17.20 0.93
N GLU A 209 -6.61 -17.99 1.18
CA GLU A 209 -6.22 -18.37 2.54
C GLU A 209 -5.81 -17.15 3.38
N PHE A 210 -5.09 -16.19 2.79
CA PHE A 210 -4.78 -14.93 3.44
C PHE A 210 -6.04 -14.14 3.75
N ASN A 211 -6.99 -14.07 2.81
CA ASN A 211 -8.28 -13.41 2.97
C ASN A 211 -9.05 -13.97 4.16
N HIS A 212 -9.16 -15.31 4.25
CA HIS A 212 -9.86 -15.97 5.34
C HIS A 212 -9.21 -15.67 6.70
N ARG A 213 -7.87 -15.68 6.79
CA ARG A 213 -7.15 -15.33 8.03
C ARG A 213 -7.30 -13.87 8.46
N HIS A 214 -7.64 -12.97 7.53
CA HIS A 214 -7.76 -11.53 7.77
C HIS A 214 -9.19 -11.02 7.54
N GLU A 215 -10.19 -11.91 7.58
CA GLU A 215 -11.60 -11.56 7.33
C GLU A 215 -12.10 -10.48 8.30
N ASP A 216 -11.78 -10.59 9.59
CA ASP A 216 -12.15 -9.59 10.60
C ASP A 216 -11.51 -8.22 10.33
N ILE A 217 -10.26 -8.20 9.87
CA ILE A 217 -9.54 -6.96 9.51
C ILE A 217 -10.21 -6.31 8.30
N LEU A 218 -10.55 -7.12 7.28
CA LEU A 218 -11.23 -6.64 6.08
C LEU A 218 -12.63 -6.08 6.39
N HIS A 219 -13.41 -6.78 7.23
CA HIS A 219 -14.72 -6.30 7.66
C HIS A 219 -14.59 -4.98 8.43
N GLN A 220 -13.71 -4.90 9.42
CA GLN A 220 -13.49 -3.67 10.16
C GLN A 220 -13.03 -2.50 9.26
N ALA A 221 -12.17 -2.77 8.28
CA ALA A 221 -11.75 -1.76 7.31
C ALA A 221 -12.93 -1.26 6.47
N LYS A 222 -13.76 -2.17 5.94
CA LYS A 222 -14.94 -1.82 5.14
C LYS A 222 -15.97 -1.02 5.94
N ASP A 223 -16.20 -1.37 7.20
CA ASP A 223 -17.12 -0.64 8.08
C ASP A 223 -16.65 0.81 8.30
N ILE A 224 -15.35 0.99 8.59
CA ILE A 224 -14.76 2.33 8.75
C ILE A 224 -14.86 3.11 7.44
N PHE A 225 -14.60 2.46 6.30
CA PHE A 225 -14.72 3.09 4.98
C PHE A 225 -16.15 3.60 4.73
N ILE A 226 -17.16 2.76 4.95
CA ILE A 226 -18.58 3.13 4.74
C ILE A 226 -18.98 4.30 5.65
N ASP A 227 -18.60 4.25 6.93
CA ASP A 227 -18.87 5.32 7.90
C ASP A 227 -18.24 6.66 7.51
N LEU A 228 -16.99 6.65 7.03
CA LEU A 228 -16.33 7.86 6.55
C LEU A 228 -16.91 8.35 5.21
N GLN A 229 -17.14 7.43 4.26
CA GLN A 229 -17.68 7.77 2.93
C GLN A 229 -19.07 8.41 3.01
N ALA A 230 -19.88 8.10 4.02
CA ALA A 230 -21.17 8.75 4.20
C ALA A 230 -21.08 10.26 4.55
N ARG A 231 -19.88 10.77 4.85
CA ARG A 231 -19.64 12.10 5.42
C ARG A 231 -18.71 12.99 4.58
N TYR A 232 -17.97 12.41 3.64
CA TYR A 232 -16.93 13.07 2.81
C TYR A 232 -17.01 12.63 1.35
#